data_AF-A0A9E1QSB8-F1
#
_entry.id   AF-A0A9E1QSB8-F1
#
_cell.length_a   1.000
_cell.length_b   1.000
_cell.length_c   1.000
_cell.angle_alpha   90.00
_cell.angle_beta   90.00
_cell.angle_gamma   90.00
#
_symmetry.space_group_name_H-M   'P 1'
#
loop_
_entity.id
_entity.type
_entity.pdbx_description
1 polymer ?
#
loop_
_entity_poly.entity_id
_entity_poly.type
_entity_poly.pdbx_seq_one_letter_code
_entity_poly.pdbx_strand_id
1 'polypeptide(L)'
;MLLSLYADIIYEKIKNNTSMLHERIIITIIVYFLSSSIVSIGYSFPAYFKGIVFDRGQVINSDMGTPIEDNIAFMKKYINKGDKVLILSGNQGVYHSETETSSIINTGVYEVFSMESADQLVDLVLNREIKIFLDKKTYPNYKDGIYRPVLFDEKIVRIVRSNYNVIGENGDIIFFSK
;
A
#
# COMPACT_ATOMS: atom_id res chain seq x y z
N MET A 1 25.84 -4.11 11.68
CA MET A 1 27.28 -4.02 11.40
C MET A 1 28.00 -2.99 12.29
N LEU A 2 27.46 -1.79 12.51
CA LEU A 2 28.04 -0.82 13.48
C LEU A 2 27.98 -1.28 14.96
N LEU A 3 26.89 -1.93 15.36
CA LEU A 3 26.68 -2.45 16.72
C LEU A 3 27.69 -3.55 17.11
N SER A 4 28.02 -4.44 16.17
CA SER A 4 29.01 -5.50 16.41
C SER A 4 30.42 -4.94 16.57
N LEU A 5 30.79 -3.93 15.76
CA LEU A 5 32.09 -3.26 15.87
C LEU A 5 32.26 -2.51 17.20
N TYR A 6 31.17 -1.94 17.73
CA TYR A 6 31.18 -1.27 19.03
C TYR A 6 31.17 -2.25 20.20
N ALA A 7 30.54 -3.42 20.06
CA ALA A 7 30.51 -4.45 21.10
C ALA A 7 31.91 -4.96 21.44
N ASP A 8 32.76 -5.16 20.43
CA ASP A 8 34.14 -5.64 20.62
C ASP A 8 35.02 -4.59 21.33
N ILE A 9 34.88 -3.30 20.98
CA ILE A 9 35.59 -2.18 21.62
C ILE A 9 35.15 -2.02 23.08
N ILE A 10 33.85 -2.17 23.35
CA ILE A 10 33.29 -2.14 24.71
C ILE A 10 33.82 -3.31 25.54
N TYR A 11 33.86 -4.51 24.97
CA TYR A 11 34.36 -5.72 25.64
C TYR A 11 35.84 -5.58 26.03
N GLU A 12 36.69 -5.14 25.10
CA GLU A 12 38.11 -4.86 25.32
C GLU A 12 38.32 -3.82 26.44
N LYS A 13 37.56 -2.73 26.43
CA LYS A 13 37.71 -1.65 27.41
C LYS A 13 37.22 -2.03 28.82
N ILE A 14 36.18 -2.86 28.94
CA ILE A 14 35.70 -3.44 30.20
C ILE A 14 36.76 -4.39 30.77
N LYS A 15 37.30 -5.28 29.92
CA LYS A 15 38.36 -6.23 30.29
C LYS A 15 39.61 -5.52 30.79
N ASN A 16 39.95 -4.39 30.20
CA ASN A 16 41.15 -3.61 30.54
C ASN A 16 40.90 -2.49 31.58
N ASN A 17 39.69 -2.41 32.17
CA ASN A 17 39.28 -1.40 33.15
C ASN A 17 39.60 0.05 32.75
N THR A 18 39.43 0.36 31.46
CA THR A 18 39.71 1.68 30.89
C THR A 18 38.44 2.54 30.80
N SER A 19 38.61 3.86 30.86
CA SER A 19 37.47 4.79 30.82
C SER A 19 36.67 4.67 29.51
N MET A 20 35.34 4.66 29.63
CA MET A 20 34.38 4.44 28.53
C MET A 20 33.47 5.66 28.30
N LEU A 21 34.00 6.86 28.54
CA LEU A 21 33.21 8.09 28.56
C LEU A 21 32.57 8.39 27.19
N HIS A 22 33.31 8.17 26.10
CA HIS A 22 32.83 8.40 24.73
C HIS A 22 31.80 7.36 24.28
N GLU A 23 32.01 6.09 24.62
CA GLU A 23 31.12 4.98 24.28
C GLU A 23 29.77 5.11 25.00
N ARG A 24 29.79 5.56 26.27
CA ARG A 24 28.56 5.87 27.02
C ARG A 24 27.74 6.94 26.33
N ILE A 25 28.36 8.04 25.88
CA ILE A 25 27.67 9.13 25.17
C ILE A 25 27.02 8.60 23.88
N ILE A 26 27.75 7.80 23.10
CA ILE A 26 27.25 7.26 21.82
C ILE A 26 26.11 6.27 22.05
N ILE A 27 26.21 5.39 23.04
CA ILE A 27 25.12 4.49 23.41
C ILE A 27 23.89 5.28 23.87
N THR A 28 24.07 6.31 24.70
CA THR A 28 22.96 7.16 25.14
C THR A 28 22.26 7.85 23.97
N ILE A 29 23.01 8.34 22.97
CA ILE A 29 22.44 8.92 21.75
C ILE A 29 21.63 7.87 20.98
N ILE A 30 22.19 6.67 20.76
CA ILE A 30 21.51 5.60 20.04
C ILE A 30 20.22 5.18 20.77
N VAL A 31 20.29 5.00 22.08
CA VAL A 31 19.11 4.64 22.90
C VAL A 31 18.06 5.74 22.83
N TYR A 32 18.45 7.02 22.95
CA TYR A 32 17.53 8.14 22.84
C TYR A 32 16.80 8.18 21.49
N PHE A 33 17.51 8.01 20.37
CA PHE A 33 16.93 7.96 19.03
C PHE A 33 16.01 6.76 18.81
N LEU A 34 16.36 5.59 19.35
CA LEU A 34 15.50 4.40 19.29
C LEU A 34 14.22 4.59 20.13
N SER A 35 14.35 5.14 21.33
CA SER A 35 13.20 5.44 22.20
C SER A 35 12.28 6.50 21.58
N SER A 36 12.82 7.57 20.99
CA SER A 36 12.00 8.59 20.33
C SER A 36 11.25 8.03 19.12
N SER A 37 11.86 7.09 18.39
CA SER A 37 11.24 6.40 17.25
C SER A 37 10.06 5.53 17.69
N ILE A 38 10.19 4.78 18.79
CA ILE A 38 9.12 3.95 19.35
C ILE A 38 7.94 4.83 19.85
N VAL A 39 8.25 5.94 20.51
CA VAL A 39 7.23 6.90 20.98
C VAL A 39 6.50 7.56 19.81
N SER A 40 7.23 7.92 18.74
CA SER A 40 6.64 8.49 17.52
C SER A 40 5.71 7.50 16.83
N ILE A 41 6.10 6.22 16.75
CA ILE A 41 5.25 5.15 16.21
C ILE A 41 3.99 5.00 17.09
N GLY A 42 4.13 4.96 18.42
CA GLY A 42 3.00 4.86 19.34
C GLY A 42 2.02 6.03 19.27
N TYR A 43 2.52 7.26 19.12
CA TYR A 43 1.68 8.46 19.00
C TYR A 43 0.96 8.58 17.65
N SER A 44 1.56 8.10 16.57
CA SER A 44 0.96 8.12 15.24
C SER A 44 0.12 6.88 14.94
N PHE A 45 0.28 5.80 15.72
CA PHE A 45 -0.48 4.56 15.61
C PHE A 45 -2.01 4.76 15.56
N PRO A 46 -2.64 5.62 16.40
CA PRO A 46 -4.08 5.81 16.36
C PRO A 46 -4.58 6.44 15.07
N ALA A 47 -3.78 7.28 14.40
CA ALA A 47 -4.15 7.90 13.13
C ALA A 47 -4.09 6.88 11.97
N TYR A 48 -3.05 6.05 11.94
CA TYR A 48 -2.93 4.94 10.99
C TYR A 48 -4.06 3.90 11.17
N PHE A 49 -4.35 3.52 12.42
CA PHE A 49 -5.42 2.56 12.72
C PHE A 49 -6.80 3.14 12.46
N LYS A 50 -7.04 4.42 12.75
CA LYS A 50 -8.30 5.09 12.38
C LYS A 50 -8.50 5.10 10.87
N GLY A 51 -7.48 5.37 10.05
CA GLY A 51 -7.61 5.25 8.59
C GLY A 51 -8.07 3.86 8.15
N ILE A 52 -7.45 2.82 8.70
CA ILE A 52 -7.77 1.41 8.37
C ILE A 52 -9.15 0.99 8.89
N VAL A 53 -9.53 1.40 10.10
CA VAL A 53 -10.81 1.03 10.74
C VAL A 53 -11.98 1.83 10.15
N PHE A 54 -11.81 3.10 9.80
CA PHE A 54 -12.87 3.89 9.16
C PHE A 54 -13.13 3.42 7.72
N ASP A 55 -12.11 3.04 6.95
CA ASP A 55 -12.31 2.47 5.62
C ASP A 55 -12.96 1.08 5.69
N ARG A 56 -12.61 0.24 6.68
CA ARG A 56 -13.28 -1.06 6.89
C ARG A 56 -14.67 -0.95 7.53
N GLY A 57 -14.93 0.06 8.35
CA GLY A 57 -16.23 0.28 8.98
C GLY A 57 -17.32 0.67 7.97
N GLN A 58 -16.94 1.31 6.87
CA GLN A 58 -17.84 1.58 5.74
C GLN A 58 -18.19 0.32 4.94
N VAL A 59 -17.38 -0.74 5.02
CA VAL A 59 -17.67 -2.05 4.40
C VAL A 59 -18.73 -2.84 5.18
N ILE A 60 -18.91 -2.56 6.47
CA ILE A 60 -19.75 -3.37 7.37
C ILE A 60 -21.18 -2.81 7.51
N ASN A 61 -21.44 -1.57 7.09
CA ASN A 61 -22.78 -0.99 7.16
C ASN A 61 -23.56 -1.24 5.86
N SER A 62 -24.10 -2.45 5.71
CA SER A 62 -24.90 -2.93 4.57
C SER A 62 -26.28 -2.28 4.43
N ASP A 63 -26.68 -1.41 5.36
CA ASP A 63 -28.04 -0.84 5.44
C ASP A 63 -28.17 0.55 4.80
N MET A 64 -27.07 1.12 4.29
CA MET A 64 -27.09 2.34 3.47
C MET A 64 -26.39 2.02 2.16
N GLY A 65 -27.04 2.21 1.01
CA GLY A 65 -26.41 1.98 -0.30
C GLY A 65 -25.03 2.62 -0.35
N THR A 66 -23.98 1.79 -0.32
CA THR A 66 -22.62 2.29 -0.16
C THR A 66 -22.02 2.53 -1.54
N PRO A 67 -21.07 3.49 -1.69
CA PRO A 67 -20.31 3.65 -2.93
C PRO A 67 -19.65 2.34 -3.42
N ILE A 68 -19.43 1.37 -2.53
CA ILE A 68 -18.89 0.05 -2.84
C ILE A 68 -19.92 -0.79 -3.62
N GLU A 69 -21.19 -0.76 -3.27
CA GLU A 69 -22.26 -1.50 -3.99
C GLU A 69 -22.43 -0.99 -5.42
N ASP A 70 -22.43 0.33 -5.61
CA ASP A 70 -22.49 0.95 -6.94
C ASP A 70 -21.27 0.60 -7.80
N ASN A 71 -20.09 0.55 -7.17
CA ASN A 71 -18.86 0.12 -7.80
C ASN A 71 -18.94 -1.36 -8.23
N ILE A 72 -19.45 -2.24 -7.35
CA ILE A 72 -19.64 -3.68 -7.67
C ILE A 72 -20.62 -3.84 -8.83
N ALA A 73 -21.76 -3.14 -8.80
CA ALA A 73 -22.76 -3.18 -9.86
C ALA A 73 -22.19 -2.68 -11.19
N PHE A 74 -21.35 -1.65 -11.17
CA PHE A 74 -20.63 -1.18 -12.35
C PHE A 74 -19.65 -2.24 -12.87
N MET A 75 -18.81 -2.81 -12.00
CA MET A 75 -17.83 -3.83 -12.38
C MET A 75 -18.49 -5.05 -13.02
N LYS A 76 -19.62 -5.53 -12.47
CA LYS A 76 -20.41 -6.65 -12.99
C LYS A 76 -20.94 -6.45 -14.41
N LYS A 77 -20.98 -5.21 -14.93
CA LYS A 77 -21.32 -4.95 -16.34
C LYS A 77 -20.20 -5.35 -17.31
N TYR A 78 -18.96 -5.46 -16.83
CA TYR A 78 -17.77 -5.63 -17.66
C TYR A 78 -16.99 -6.92 -17.35
N ILE A 79 -17.38 -7.68 -16.32
CA ILE A 79 -16.70 -8.92 -15.91
C ILE A 79 -17.69 -10.05 -15.75
N ASN A 80 -17.21 -11.26 -15.97
CA ASN A 80 -17.92 -12.49 -15.66
C ASN A 80 -17.33 -13.16 -14.42
N LYS A 81 -18.14 -13.99 -13.77
CA LYS A 81 -17.68 -14.87 -12.69
C LYS A 81 -16.50 -15.70 -13.15
N GLY A 82 -15.43 -15.73 -12.36
CA GLY A 82 -14.18 -16.42 -12.66
C GLY A 82 -13.18 -15.64 -13.51
N ASP A 83 -13.53 -14.43 -13.99
CA ASP A 83 -12.58 -13.58 -14.72
C ASP A 83 -11.34 -13.30 -13.85
N LYS A 84 -10.17 -13.28 -14.51
CA LYS A 84 -8.92 -12.78 -13.93
C LYS A 84 -8.78 -11.32 -14.27
N VAL A 85 -8.87 -10.45 -13.26
CA VAL A 85 -8.84 -8.99 -13.43
C VAL A 85 -7.85 -8.36 -12.49
N LEU A 86 -7.42 -7.14 -12.82
CA LEU A 86 -6.58 -6.33 -11.94
C LEU A 86 -7.45 -5.25 -11.29
N ILE A 87 -7.57 -5.28 -9.96
CA ILE A 87 -8.31 -4.28 -9.20
C ILE A 87 -7.34 -3.46 -8.36
N LEU A 88 -7.08 -2.24 -8.80
CA LEU A 88 -6.23 -1.28 -8.11
C LEU A 88 -7.08 -0.48 -7.12
N SER A 89 -7.35 -1.05 -5.94
CA SER A 89 -8.10 -0.41 -4.85
C SER A 89 -7.67 -0.95 -3.49
N GLY A 90 -7.72 -0.11 -2.44
CA GLY A 90 -7.61 -0.55 -1.04
C GLY A 90 -8.68 -1.57 -0.64
N ASN A 91 -9.82 -1.61 -1.33
CA ASN A 91 -10.93 -2.54 -1.11
C ASN A 91 -10.95 -3.72 -2.10
N GLN A 92 -9.83 -4.04 -2.76
CA GLN A 92 -9.78 -5.09 -3.80
C GLN A 92 -10.35 -6.45 -3.34
N GLY A 93 -10.17 -6.82 -2.07
CA GLY A 93 -10.65 -8.10 -1.54
C GLY A 93 -12.18 -8.19 -1.54
N VAL A 94 -12.85 -7.09 -1.20
CA VAL A 94 -14.32 -6.98 -1.25
C VAL A 94 -14.77 -7.07 -2.71
N TYR A 95 -14.14 -6.31 -3.60
CA TYR A 95 -14.52 -6.34 -5.01
C TYR A 95 -14.33 -7.72 -5.63
N HIS A 96 -13.22 -8.42 -5.37
CA HIS A 96 -13.01 -9.78 -5.87
C HIS A 96 -14.02 -10.77 -5.29
N SER A 97 -14.33 -10.68 -3.98
CA SER A 97 -15.34 -11.52 -3.33
C SER A 97 -16.73 -11.33 -3.96
N GLU A 98 -17.19 -10.09 -4.04
CA GLU A 98 -18.56 -9.76 -4.47
C GLU A 98 -18.79 -9.89 -5.98
N THR A 99 -17.72 -9.80 -6.76
CA THR A 99 -17.77 -10.02 -8.23
C THR A 99 -17.42 -11.45 -8.62
N GLU A 100 -17.03 -12.29 -7.65
CA GLU A 100 -16.59 -13.66 -7.87
C GLU A 100 -15.46 -13.76 -8.90
N THR A 101 -14.54 -12.80 -8.86
CA THR A 101 -13.36 -12.75 -9.73
C THR A 101 -12.09 -13.13 -8.98
N SER A 102 -11.04 -13.42 -9.73
CA SER A 102 -9.71 -13.66 -9.16
C SER A 102 -8.75 -12.57 -9.57
N SER A 103 -7.80 -12.25 -8.68
CA SER A 103 -6.72 -11.34 -9.02
C SER A 103 -5.78 -11.99 -10.03
N ILE A 104 -5.36 -11.22 -11.02
CA ILE A 104 -4.33 -11.67 -11.97
C ILE A 104 -2.93 -11.75 -11.33
N ILE A 105 -2.74 -11.03 -10.23
CA ILE A 105 -1.53 -11.06 -9.40
C ILE A 105 -1.83 -11.76 -8.08
N ASN A 106 -0.94 -12.64 -7.64
CA ASN A 106 -1.08 -13.34 -6.37
C ASN A 106 -0.50 -12.54 -5.19
N THR A 107 -0.69 -11.21 -5.20
CA THR A 107 -0.17 -10.29 -4.21
C THR A 107 -1.30 -9.42 -3.66
N GLY A 108 -1.38 -9.29 -2.33
CA GLY A 108 -2.28 -8.32 -1.71
C GLY A 108 -1.90 -6.89 -2.10
N VAL A 109 -2.81 -5.91 -1.95
CA VAL A 109 -2.57 -4.48 -2.29
C VAL A 109 -1.23 -4.01 -1.73
N TYR A 110 -0.93 -4.38 -0.48
CA TYR A 110 0.30 -4.01 0.22
C TYR A 110 1.56 -4.76 -0.27
N GLU A 111 1.41 -5.93 -0.89
CA GLU A 111 2.49 -6.78 -1.41
C GLU A 111 2.84 -6.47 -2.87
N VAL A 112 2.00 -5.70 -3.58
CA VAL A 112 2.32 -5.11 -4.89
C VAL A 112 3.57 -4.23 -4.84
N PHE A 113 4.03 -3.86 -3.64
CA PHE A 113 5.11 -2.90 -3.41
C PHE A 113 6.47 -3.49 -3.02
N SER A 114 6.66 -4.81 -3.11
CA SER A 114 8.03 -5.30 -3.30
C SER A 114 8.50 -4.88 -4.71
N MET A 115 9.78 -4.48 -4.89
CA MET A 115 10.29 -4.09 -6.22
C MET A 115 10.00 -5.16 -7.29
N GLU A 116 10.05 -6.43 -6.90
CA GLU A 116 9.74 -7.58 -7.76
C GLU A 116 8.26 -7.61 -8.17
N SER A 117 7.34 -7.32 -7.25
CA SER A 117 5.90 -7.24 -7.52
C SER A 117 5.54 -6.07 -8.44
N ALA A 118 6.24 -4.94 -8.31
CA ALA A 118 6.02 -3.76 -9.15
C ALA A 118 6.46 -4.00 -10.61
N ASP A 119 7.63 -4.61 -10.82
CA ASP A 119 8.12 -4.94 -12.16
C ASP A 119 7.25 -6.00 -12.84
N GLN A 120 6.76 -7.01 -12.10
CA GLN A 120 5.77 -7.97 -12.60
C GLN A 120 4.47 -7.27 -13.03
N LEU A 121 4.01 -6.27 -12.27
CA LEU A 121 2.80 -5.54 -12.59
C LEU A 121 2.98 -4.65 -13.83
N VAL A 122 4.16 -4.02 -13.97
CA VAL A 122 4.52 -3.29 -15.19
C VAL A 122 4.54 -4.22 -16.41
N ASP A 123 5.21 -5.38 -16.29
CA ASP A 123 5.26 -6.39 -17.34
C ASP A 123 3.84 -6.86 -17.74
N LEU A 124 2.99 -7.15 -16.76
CA LEU A 124 1.60 -7.54 -16.99
C LEU A 124 0.80 -6.47 -17.74
N VAL A 125 0.89 -5.21 -17.32
CA VAL A 125 0.16 -4.11 -17.94
C VAL A 125 0.66 -3.89 -19.38
N LEU A 126 1.97 -3.92 -19.62
CA LEU A 126 2.53 -3.72 -20.95
C LEU A 126 2.23 -4.90 -21.90
N ASN A 127 2.42 -6.14 -21.43
CA ASN A 127 2.49 -7.31 -22.30
C ASN A 127 1.23 -8.17 -22.37
N ARG A 128 0.23 -7.92 -21.52
CA ARG A 128 -1.05 -8.65 -21.56
C ARG A 128 -2.22 -7.74 -21.86
N GLU A 129 -3.32 -8.35 -22.29
CA GLU A 129 -4.64 -7.71 -22.38
C GLU A 129 -5.42 -8.10 -21.13
N ILE A 130 -5.59 -7.14 -20.22
CA ILE A 130 -6.22 -7.39 -18.92
C ILE A 130 -7.29 -6.34 -18.64
N LYS A 131 -8.37 -6.74 -18.00
CA LYS A 131 -9.37 -5.80 -17.50
C LYS A 131 -8.83 -5.16 -16.22
N ILE A 132 -8.73 -3.84 -16.20
CA ILE A 132 -8.16 -3.10 -15.06
C ILE A 132 -9.23 -2.17 -14.49
N PHE A 133 -9.50 -2.30 -13.20
CA PHE A 133 -10.37 -1.40 -12.45
C PHE A 133 -9.53 -0.58 -11.50
N LEU A 134 -9.61 0.74 -11.59
CA LEU A 134 -8.84 1.68 -10.77
C LEU A 134 -9.76 2.51 -9.90
N ASP A 135 -9.50 2.49 -8.60
CA ASP A 135 -10.20 3.28 -7.61
C ASP A 135 -9.51 4.62 -7.38
N LYS A 136 -10.22 5.71 -7.71
CA LYS A 136 -9.75 7.09 -7.55
C LYS A 136 -9.53 7.50 -6.10
N LYS A 137 -10.23 6.88 -5.13
CA LYS A 137 -9.96 7.16 -3.70
C LYS A 137 -8.61 6.61 -3.28
N THR A 138 -8.27 5.44 -3.81
CA THR A 138 -6.97 4.79 -3.58
C THR A 138 -5.86 5.49 -4.39
N TYR A 139 -6.17 5.90 -5.63
CA TYR A 139 -5.25 6.54 -6.57
C TYR A 139 -5.79 7.90 -7.06
N PRO A 140 -5.78 8.95 -6.21
CA PRO A 140 -6.31 10.25 -6.59
C PRO A 140 -5.49 10.88 -7.72
N ASN A 141 -6.18 11.61 -8.61
CA ASN A 141 -5.50 12.36 -9.65
C ASN A 141 -4.66 13.47 -9.01
N TYR A 142 -3.38 13.54 -9.36
CA TYR A 142 -2.42 14.52 -8.78
C TYR A 142 -2.77 16.00 -9.04
N LYS A 143 -3.80 16.27 -9.87
CA LYS A 143 -4.27 17.63 -10.15
C LYS A 143 -4.93 18.33 -8.96
N ASP A 144 -5.34 17.60 -7.93
CA ASP A 144 -6.15 18.18 -6.84
C ASP A 144 -5.34 18.73 -5.66
N GLY A 145 -4.00 18.76 -5.73
CA GLY A 145 -3.14 19.49 -4.77
C GLY A 145 -3.18 19.00 -3.32
N ILE A 146 -3.91 17.93 -3.01
CA ILE A 146 -3.95 17.33 -1.66
C ILE A 146 -2.84 16.29 -1.56
N TYR A 147 -1.74 16.67 -0.91
CA TYR A 147 -0.68 15.77 -0.51
C TYR A 147 -1.23 14.77 0.52
N ARG A 148 -1.72 13.61 0.07
CA ARG A 148 -1.89 12.45 0.95
C ARG A 148 -0.58 11.67 0.92
N PRO A 149 -0.10 11.10 2.04
CA PRO A 149 1.06 10.21 2.01
C PRO A 149 0.73 9.05 1.07
N VAL A 150 1.27 9.14 -0.15
CA VAL A 150 0.98 8.26 -1.26
C VAL A 150 1.60 6.91 -0.92
N LEU A 151 0.81 6.02 -0.34
CA LEU A 151 1.13 4.59 -0.18
C LEU A 151 1.13 3.85 -1.55
N PHE A 152 0.90 4.57 -2.66
CA PHE A 152 0.47 4.02 -3.94
C PHE A 152 1.24 4.63 -5.14
N ASP A 153 2.13 3.85 -5.77
CA ASP A 153 3.02 4.33 -6.83
C ASP A 153 2.27 4.91 -8.06
N GLU A 154 2.40 6.23 -8.28
CA GLU A 154 1.89 6.95 -9.46
C GLU A 154 2.35 6.33 -10.79
N LYS A 155 3.49 5.63 -10.79
CA LYS A 155 4.06 4.97 -11.95
C LYS A 155 3.07 3.96 -12.54
N ILE A 156 2.39 3.15 -11.72
CA ILE A 156 1.45 2.13 -12.19
C ILE A 156 0.25 2.79 -12.87
N VAL A 157 -0.33 3.81 -12.23
CA VAL A 157 -1.48 4.55 -12.79
C VAL A 157 -1.12 5.19 -14.14
N ARG A 158 0.07 5.79 -14.23
CA ARG A 158 0.56 6.39 -15.48
C ARG A 158 0.74 5.34 -16.57
N ILE A 159 1.31 4.18 -16.25
CA ILE A 159 1.51 3.10 -17.21
C ILE A 159 0.16 2.56 -17.70
N VAL A 160 -0.81 2.31 -16.81
CA VAL A 160 -2.16 1.89 -17.19
C VAL A 160 -2.80 2.91 -18.13
N ARG A 161 -2.84 4.20 -17.73
CA ARG A 161 -3.44 5.27 -18.56
C ARG A 161 -2.76 5.48 -19.91
N SER A 162 -1.48 5.12 -20.03
CA SER A 162 -0.72 5.26 -21.29
C SER A 162 -0.89 4.06 -22.22
N ASN A 163 -1.32 2.91 -21.71
CA ASN A 163 -1.38 1.65 -22.46
C ASN A 163 -2.79 1.07 -22.61
N TYR A 164 -3.79 1.65 -21.93
CA TYR A 164 -5.17 1.18 -21.94
C TYR A 164 -6.14 2.33 -22.22
N ASN A 165 -7.23 2.00 -22.89
CA ASN A 165 -8.35 2.90 -23.14
C ASN A 165 -9.30 2.90 -21.94
N VAL A 166 -9.84 4.09 -21.62
CA VAL A 166 -10.94 4.19 -20.65
C VAL A 166 -12.22 3.72 -21.34
N ILE A 167 -12.83 2.67 -20.82
CA ILE A 167 -14.07 2.10 -21.37
C ILE A 167 -15.30 2.63 -20.63
N GLY A 168 -15.16 2.91 -19.34
CA GLY A 168 -16.26 3.43 -18.52
C GLY A 168 -15.79 3.92 -17.16
N GLU A 169 -16.65 4.69 -16.51
CA GLU A 169 -16.39 5.28 -15.21
C GLU A 169 -17.70 5.32 -14.41
N ASN A 170 -17.67 4.94 -13.14
CA ASN A 170 -18.78 5.11 -12.21
C ASN A 170 -18.27 5.53 -10.84
N GLY A 171 -18.70 6.70 -10.38
CA GLY A 171 -18.26 7.26 -9.09
C GLY A 171 -16.74 7.29 -8.96
N ASP A 172 -16.24 6.42 -8.09
CA ASP A 172 -14.82 6.32 -7.75
C ASP A 172 -14.05 5.29 -8.60
N ILE A 173 -14.69 4.45 -9.41
CA ILE A 173 -14.01 3.42 -10.21
C ILE A 173 -13.95 3.80 -11.69
N ILE A 174 -12.77 3.61 -12.28
CA ILE A 174 -12.52 3.72 -13.72
C ILE A 174 -12.18 2.33 -14.26
N PHE A 175 -12.84 1.93 -15.35
CA PHE A 175 -12.56 0.69 -16.07
C PHE A 175 -11.71 0.95 -17.31
N PHE A 176 -10.62 0.20 -17.42
CA PHE A 176 -9.65 0.23 -18.50
C PHE A 176 -9.58 -1.12 -19.21
N SER A 177 -9.53 -1.08 -20.54
CA SER A 177 -9.25 -2.22 -21.43
C SER A 177 -8.38 -1.76 -22.59
N LYS A 178 -7.57 -2.66 -23.16
CA LYS A 178 -6.93 -2.42 -24.46
C LYS A 178 -8.00 -2.39 -25.55
#